data_AF-A0A495JU00-F1
#
_entry.id   AF-A0A495JU00-F1
#
_cell.length_a   1.000
_cell.length_b   1.000
_cell.length_c   1.000
_cell.angle_alpha   90.00
_cell.angle_beta   90.00
_cell.angle_gamma   90.00
#
_symmetry.space_group_name_H-M   'P 1'
#
loop_
_entity.id
_entity.type
_entity.pdbx_description
1 polymer ?
#
loop_
_entity_poly.entity_id
_entity_poly.type
_entity_poly.pdbx_seq_one_letter_code
_entity_poly.pdbx_strand_id
1 'polypeptide(L)'
;METDDEDKLHIEDLVAAAGGEWYGFLFDNPSQQLPPTLTWCFNFPFEDVSRKDEDTPLSLAVGWLSIPAGSWRRLAGHHMTNASFGKPAEASFYYYLHHRFNTTTLDLVEQRGRSLRAVATVSGDIDHLGIDPVHADAWLTFTGILVSLHDVTSPDVALARLNQFTDTDGLALDTGGSEAALRFTTRPD
;
A
#
# COMPACT_ATOMS: atom_id res chain seq x y z
N MET A 1 22.99 -10.82 26.89
CA MET A 1 22.62 -11.88 25.94
C MET A 1 22.86 -11.26 24.59
N GLU A 2 24.03 -11.52 24.00
CA GLU A 2 24.32 -11.08 22.64
C GLU A 2 23.37 -11.85 21.73
N THR A 3 22.46 -11.15 21.06
CA THR A 3 21.71 -11.73 19.94
C THR A 3 22.74 -12.02 18.86
N ASP A 4 22.87 -13.30 18.54
CA ASP A 4 23.80 -13.81 17.53
C ASP A 4 23.57 -13.07 16.21
N ASP A 5 24.64 -12.69 15.53
CA ASP A 5 24.56 -11.94 14.26
C ASP A 5 23.76 -12.71 13.18
N GLU A 6 23.60 -14.04 13.36
CA GLU A 6 22.87 -14.93 12.45
C GLU A 6 21.35 -14.68 12.35
N ASP A 7 20.73 -14.01 13.33
CA ASP A 7 19.28 -13.75 13.35
C ASP A 7 18.90 -12.35 12.85
N LYS A 8 19.89 -11.52 12.50
CA LYS A 8 19.64 -10.18 11.95
C LYS A 8 19.24 -10.27 10.49
N LEU A 9 18.31 -9.40 10.11
CA LEU A 9 17.95 -9.21 8.72
C LEU A 9 19.03 -8.38 8.03
N HIS A 10 19.51 -8.85 6.88
CA HIS A 10 20.50 -8.15 6.07
C HIS A 10 19.88 -7.63 4.79
N ILE A 11 20.50 -6.62 4.17
CA ILE A 11 19.96 -6.04 2.93
C ILE A 11 19.98 -7.05 1.79
N GLU A 12 20.94 -7.99 1.81
CA GLU A 12 21.06 -9.08 0.85
C GLU A 12 19.92 -10.10 0.96
N ASP A 13 19.22 -10.14 2.10
CA ASP A 13 18.02 -10.98 2.28
C ASP A 13 16.81 -10.43 1.52
N LEU A 14 16.85 -9.16 1.08
CA LEU A 14 15.74 -8.49 0.40
C LEU A 14 15.71 -8.83 -1.09
N VAL A 15 15.39 -10.08 -1.40
CA VAL A 15 15.15 -10.55 -2.76
C VAL A 15 13.70 -10.24 -3.14
N ALA A 16 13.48 -9.47 -4.21
CA ALA A 16 12.12 -9.14 -4.65
C ALA A 16 11.35 -10.40 -5.07
N ALA A 17 10.14 -10.57 -4.53
CA ALA A 17 9.23 -11.62 -4.94
C ALA A 17 8.26 -11.13 -6.02
N ALA A 18 7.75 -12.06 -6.83
CA ALA A 18 6.75 -11.72 -7.83
C ALA A 18 5.40 -11.37 -7.19
N GLY A 19 4.69 -10.41 -7.79
CA GLY A 19 3.34 -10.02 -7.38
C GLY A 19 3.34 -8.79 -6.49
N GLY A 20 2.53 -8.84 -5.43
CA GLY A 20 2.19 -7.68 -4.63
C GLY A 20 0.90 -7.02 -5.09
N GLU A 21 0.46 -6.05 -4.32
CA GLU A 21 -0.84 -5.43 -4.52
C GLU A 21 -0.80 -3.92 -4.32
N TRP A 22 -1.78 -3.28 -4.94
CA TRP A 22 -2.10 -1.89 -4.64
C TRP A 22 -3.61 -1.71 -4.60
N TYR A 23 -4.08 -0.82 -3.74
CA TYR A 23 -5.50 -0.57 -3.53
C TYR A 23 -5.74 0.85 -3.05
N GLY A 24 -6.98 1.31 -3.22
CA GLY A 24 -7.43 2.59 -2.69
C GLY A 24 -8.19 2.42 -1.38
N PHE A 25 -8.14 3.44 -0.53
CA PHE A 25 -8.96 3.56 0.66
C PHE A 25 -9.58 4.95 0.72
N LEU A 26 -10.90 5.01 0.57
CA LEU A 26 -11.69 6.23 0.74
C LEU A 26 -12.30 6.20 2.14
N PHE A 27 -11.92 7.16 2.97
CA PHE A 27 -12.38 7.25 4.35
C PHE A 27 -12.56 8.69 4.82
N ASP A 28 -13.30 8.85 5.90
CA ASP A 28 -13.38 10.10 6.66
C ASP A 28 -13.23 9.85 8.16
N ASN A 29 -13.01 10.92 8.92
CA ASN A 29 -13.04 10.85 10.38
C ASN A 29 -13.62 12.15 10.95
N PRO A 30 -14.94 12.21 11.16
CA PRO A 30 -15.60 13.39 11.72
C PRO A 30 -15.07 13.80 13.10
N SER A 31 -14.62 12.84 13.92
CA SER A 31 -14.08 13.13 15.25
C SER A 31 -12.77 13.90 15.21
N GLN A 32 -12.00 13.75 14.11
CA GLN A 32 -10.76 14.46 13.84
C GLN A 32 -10.95 15.58 12.79
N GLN A 33 -12.20 15.86 12.40
CA GLN A 33 -12.54 16.81 11.33
C GLN A 33 -11.83 16.51 10.00
N LEU A 34 -11.53 15.23 9.75
CA LEU A 34 -10.92 14.79 8.52
C LEU A 34 -12.02 14.59 7.46
N PRO A 35 -12.03 15.38 6.37
CA PRO A 35 -12.99 15.19 5.30
C PRO A 35 -12.72 13.88 4.54
N PRO A 36 -13.71 13.38 3.78
CA PRO A 36 -13.52 12.24 2.90
C PRO A 36 -12.28 12.40 2.01
N THR A 37 -11.38 11.43 2.09
CA THR A 37 -10.10 11.44 1.39
C THR A 37 -9.84 10.05 0.81
N LEU A 38 -9.47 10.02 -0.48
CA LEU A 38 -8.99 8.80 -1.13
C LEU A 38 -7.46 8.75 -1.03
N THR A 39 -6.95 7.70 -0.40
CA THR A 39 -5.52 7.39 -0.34
C THR A 39 -5.22 6.07 -1.01
N TRP A 40 -3.97 5.88 -1.41
CA TRP A 40 -3.48 4.66 -2.06
C TRP A 40 -2.44 3.97 -1.20
N CYS A 41 -2.48 2.64 -1.24
CA CYS A 41 -1.53 1.76 -0.57
C CYS A 41 -0.89 0.82 -1.60
N PHE A 42 0.40 0.56 -1.42
CA PHE A 42 1.24 -0.26 -2.27
C PHE A 42 2.00 -1.24 -1.38
N ASN A 43 1.90 -2.53 -1.66
CA ASN A 43 2.53 -3.59 -0.89
C ASN A 43 3.45 -4.41 -1.80
N PHE A 44 4.75 -4.35 -1.52
CA PHE A 44 5.82 -4.98 -2.27
C PHE A 44 6.30 -6.22 -1.51
N PRO A 45 6.07 -7.43 -2.02
CA PRO A 45 6.57 -8.63 -1.38
C PRO A 45 8.06 -8.84 -1.68
N PHE A 46 8.76 -9.42 -0.72
CA PHE A 46 10.08 -10.01 -0.90
C PHE A 46 9.95 -11.52 -0.67
N GLU A 47 10.94 -12.29 -1.11
CA GLU A 47 11.01 -13.73 -0.84
C GLU A 47 11.12 -13.96 0.67
N ASP A 48 10.55 -15.07 1.13
CA ASP A 48 10.61 -15.44 2.54
C ASP A 48 12.06 -15.71 2.95
N VAL A 49 12.43 -15.26 4.15
CA VAL A 49 13.72 -15.59 4.74
C VAL A 49 13.55 -16.75 5.68
N SER A 50 14.17 -17.88 5.34
CA SER A 50 14.21 -19.06 6.19
C SER A 50 15.27 -18.87 7.28
N ARG A 51 14.84 -18.80 8.54
CA ARG A 51 15.71 -18.92 9.72
C ARG A 51 15.36 -20.20 10.47
N LYS A 52 16.21 -20.61 11.43
CA LYS A 52 16.38 -21.98 11.95
C LYS A 52 15.12 -22.85 12.14
N ASP A 53 13.90 -22.31 12.32
CA ASP A 53 12.65 -23.09 12.32
C ASP A 53 11.40 -22.36 11.76
N GLU A 54 11.55 -21.22 11.04
CA GLU A 54 10.40 -20.44 10.56
C GLU A 54 10.72 -19.66 9.27
N ASP A 55 9.79 -19.72 8.31
CA ASP A 55 9.78 -18.85 7.13
C ASP A 55 8.96 -17.60 7.46
N THR A 56 9.61 -16.43 7.39
CA THR A 56 8.93 -15.16 7.68
C THR A 56 8.67 -14.39 6.41
N PRO A 57 7.40 -14.06 6.09
CA PRO A 57 7.09 -13.24 4.93
C PRO A 57 7.61 -11.83 5.14
N LEU A 58 8.28 -11.33 4.11
CA LEU A 58 8.85 -9.98 4.07
C LEU A 58 8.06 -9.10 3.12
N SER A 59 7.74 -7.89 3.55
CA SER A 59 7.09 -6.93 2.66
C SER A 59 7.43 -5.48 2.99
N LEU A 60 7.41 -4.63 1.98
CA LEU A 60 7.42 -3.19 2.12
C LEU A 60 6.02 -2.66 1.81
N ALA A 61 5.41 -1.98 2.77
CA ALA A 61 4.17 -1.25 2.56
C ALA A 61 4.44 0.25 2.49
N VAL A 62 3.91 0.90 1.45
CA VAL A 62 3.84 2.36 1.33
C VAL A 62 2.37 2.76 1.24
N GLY A 63 1.88 3.50 2.23
CA GLY A 63 0.47 3.79 2.42
C GLY A 63 0.15 5.28 2.59
N TRP A 64 -1.15 5.56 2.66
CA TRP A 64 -1.71 6.90 2.91
C TRP A 64 -1.35 7.96 1.85
N LEU A 65 -1.04 7.52 0.63
CA LEU A 65 -0.65 8.42 -0.45
C LEU A 65 -1.87 9.04 -1.14
N SER A 66 -1.98 10.35 -1.14
CA SER A 66 -2.89 11.06 -2.03
C SER A 66 -2.23 11.27 -3.40
N ILE A 67 -2.76 10.60 -4.43
CA ILE A 67 -2.27 10.73 -5.80
C ILE A 67 -3.33 11.48 -6.61
N PRO A 68 -2.98 12.62 -7.25
CA PRO A 68 -3.93 13.45 -8.00
C PRO A 68 -4.26 12.85 -9.38
N ALA A 69 -4.72 11.61 -9.41
CA ALA A 69 -5.16 10.92 -10.62
C ALA A 69 -6.68 10.94 -10.73
N GLY A 70 -7.20 11.28 -11.91
CA GLY A 70 -8.65 11.29 -12.16
C GLY A 70 -9.27 9.89 -12.31
N SER A 71 -8.46 8.83 -12.36
CA SER A 71 -8.92 7.44 -12.49
C SER A 71 -7.89 6.49 -11.92
N TRP A 72 -8.34 5.44 -11.23
CA TRP A 72 -7.48 4.35 -10.77
C TRP A 72 -6.81 3.63 -11.94
N ARG A 73 -7.37 3.73 -13.16
CA ARG A 73 -6.78 3.16 -14.38
C ARG A 73 -5.61 3.99 -14.94
N ARG A 74 -5.29 5.14 -14.32
CA ARG A 74 -4.29 6.11 -14.81
C ARG A 74 -3.42 6.67 -13.68
N LEU A 75 -2.72 5.79 -12.97
CA LEU A 75 -1.76 6.15 -11.92
C LEU A 75 -0.30 6.21 -12.41
N ALA A 76 0.03 5.62 -13.56
CA ALA A 76 1.38 5.72 -14.10
C ALA A 76 1.77 7.16 -14.45
N GLY A 77 3.05 7.48 -14.30
CA GLY A 77 3.65 8.80 -14.52
C GLY A 77 3.73 9.68 -13.27
N HIS A 78 3.21 9.23 -12.12
CA HIS A 78 3.31 9.97 -10.86
C HIS A 78 4.58 9.61 -10.10
N HIS A 79 5.20 10.65 -9.51
CA HIS A 79 6.34 10.56 -8.61
C HIS A 79 5.98 11.22 -7.29
N MET A 80 6.18 10.51 -6.19
CA MET A 80 5.86 10.97 -4.84
C MET A 80 7.11 10.92 -3.97
N THR A 81 7.32 12.00 -3.21
CA THR A 81 8.35 12.03 -2.16
C THR A 81 7.70 12.37 -0.83
N ASN A 82 8.20 11.73 0.21
CA ASN A 82 7.82 11.97 1.58
C ASN A 82 9.09 12.08 2.42
N ALA A 83 9.23 13.20 3.13
CA ALA A 83 10.44 13.49 3.91
C ALA A 83 10.31 13.14 5.40
N SER A 84 9.09 12.79 5.85
CA SER A 84 8.80 12.45 7.24
C SER A 84 7.69 11.42 7.33
N PHE A 85 7.88 10.41 8.18
CA PHE A 85 6.84 9.41 8.44
C PHE A 85 5.53 10.08 8.88
N GLY A 86 4.40 9.63 8.32
CA GLY A 86 3.05 10.08 8.65
C GLY A 86 2.65 11.46 8.09
N LYS A 87 3.40 12.02 7.13
CA LYS A 87 3.18 13.39 6.63
C LYS A 87 3.40 13.57 5.10
N PRO A 88 2.51 13.10 4.21
CA PRO A 88 1.24 12.42 4.49
C PRO A 88 1.33 10.88 4.42
N ALA A 89 2.43 10.35 3.88
CA ALA A 89 2.59 8.94 3.63
C ALA A 89 3.25 8.22 4.82
N GLU A 90 3.00 6.93 4.91
CA GLU A 90 3.72 6.02 5.81
C GLU A 90 4.44 4.97 4.98
N ALA A 91 5.65 4.63 5.40
CA ALA A 91 6.39 3.51 4.87
C ALA A 91 6.81 2.61 6.03
N SER A 92 6.51 1.32 5.89
CA SER A 92 6.83 0.31 6.89
C SER A 92 7.32 -0.95 6.20
N PHE A 93 8.40 -1.51 6.71
CA PHE A 93 8.87 -2.84 6.37
C PHE A 93 8.31 -3.86 7.38
N TYR A 94 7.79 -4.98 6.90
CA TYR A 94 7.25 -6.04 7.73
C TYR A 94 8.27 -7.16 7.84
N TYR A 95 8.76 -7.35 9.06
CA TYR A 95 9.54 -8.51 9.50
C TYR A 95 9.10 -8.83 10.93
N TYR A 96 8.21 -9.81 11.07
CA TYR A 96 7.40 -10.13 12.26
C TYR A 96 6.46 -9.01 12.75
N LEU A 97 6.92 -7.75 12.72
CA LEU A 97 6.23 -6.54 13.12
C LEU A 97 6.44 -5.46 12.05
N HIS A 98 5.75 -4.32 12.22
CA HIS A 98 5.94 -3.15 11.37
C HIS A 98 7.15 -2.34 11.84
N HIS A 99 8.08 -2.07 10.93
CA HIS A 99 9.27 -1.25 11.16
C HIS A 99 9.23 -0.01 10.26
N ARG A 100 9.20 1.17 10.86
CA ARG A 100 8.89 2.43 10.16
C ARG A 100 10.12 3.07 9.56
N PHE A 101 9.93 3.68 8.40
CA PHE A 101 10.95 4.46 7.70
C PHE A 101 10.53 5.92 7.59
N ASN A 102 11.48 6.83 7.81
CA ASN A 102 11.20 8.25 7.86
C ASN A 102 10.93 8.87 6.48
N THR A 103 11.60 8.38 5.45
CA THR A 103 11.51 8.94 4.09
C THR A 103 11.08 7.91 3.09
N THR A 104 10.42 8.37 2.02
CA THR A 104 9.93 7.51 0.95
C THR A 104 10.01 8.25 -0.37
N THR A 105 10.47 7.56 -1.40
CA THR A 105 10.26 7.92 -2.80
C THR A 105 9.47 6.80 -3.46
N LEU A 106 8.43 7.16 -4.21
CA LEU A 106 7.62 6.21 -4.96
C LEU A 106 7.42 6.71 -6.40
N ASP A 107 7.85 5.92 -7.35
CA ASP A 107 7.66 6.12 -8.78
C ASP A 107 6.61 5.12 -9.31
N LEU A 108 5.54 5.64 -9.90
CA LEU A 108 4.52 4.83 -10.58
C LEU A 108 4.87 4.81 -12.07
N VAL A 109 5.62 3.79 -12.49
CA VAL A 109 6.36 3.82 -13.75
C VAL A 109 5.47 3.50 -14.94
N GLU A 110 4.73 2.41 -14.88
CA GLU A 110 3.97 1.88 -16.01
C GLU A 110 2.70 1.18 -15.53
N GLN A 111 1.57 1.35 -16.23
CA GLN A 111 0.32 0.67 -15.91
C GLN A 111 -0.21 -0.10 -17.11
N ARG A 112 -0.59 -1.37 -16.88
CA ARG A 112 -1.17 -2.30 -17.84
C ARG A 112 -2.46 -2.87 -17.25
N GLY A 113 -3.58 -2.22 -17.54
CA GLY A 113 -4.87 -2.58 -16.94
C GLY A 113 -4.82 -2.46 -15.41
N ARG A 114 -4.92 -3.62 -14.73
CA ARG A 114 -4.86 -3.72 -13.26
C ARG A 114 -3.43 -3.79 -12.71
N SER A 115 -2.46 -4.08 -13.55
CA SER A 115 -1.06 -4.21 -13.12
C SER A 115 -0.36 -2.85 -13.20
N LEU A 116 0.34 -2.48 -12.14
CA LEU A 116 1.09 -1.22 -12.04
C LEU A 116 2.52 -1.55 -11.62
N ARG A 117 3.49 -1.18 -12.45
CA ARG A 117 4.90 -1.20 -12.05
C ARG A 117 5.17 0.00 -11.17
N ALA A 118 5.57 -0.27 -9.94
CA ALA A 118 5.92 0.73 -8.96
C ALA A 118 7.34 0.48 -8.46
N VAL A 119 8.05 1.57 -8.19
CA VAL A 119 9.41 1.53 -7.64
C VAL A 119 9.41 2.36 -6.37
N ALA A 120 9.75 1.74 -5.24
CA ALA A 120 9.81 2.38 -3.94
C ALA A 120 11.24 2.36 -3.40
N THR A 121 11.66 3.46 -2.80
CA THR A 121 12.86 3.53 -1.97
C THR A 121 12.49 4.18 -0.66
N VAL A 122 12.78 3.52 0.46
CA VAL A 122 12.52 4.04 1.81
C VAL A 122 13.82 4.10 2.59
N SER A 123 13.97 5.14 3.42
CA SER A 123 15.18 5.34 4.22
C SER A 123 14.92 6.08 5.53
N GLY A 124 15.87 6.03 6.45
CA GLY A 124 15.75 6.55 7.80
C GLY A 124 14.99 5.58 8.69
N ASP A 125 15.61 4.43 8.97
CA ASP A 125 15.12 3.37 9.85
C ASP A 125 14.86 3.89 11.28
N ILE A 126 13.58 4.13 11.60
CA ILE A 126 13.14 4.72 12.88
C ILE A 126 13.20 3.68 13.99
N ASP A 127 12.92 2.43 13.66
CA ASP A 127 12.73 1.34 14.63
C ASP A 127 13.98 0.46 14.79
N HIS A 128 15.09 0.82 14.11
CA HIS A 128 16.40 0.20 14.22
C HIS A 128 16.42 -1.28 13.80
N LEU A 129 15.71 -1.59 12.72
CA LEU A 129 15.73 -2.90 12.08
C LEU A 129 17.14 -3.27 11.52
N GLY A 130 17.93 -2.27 11.13
CA GLY A 130 19.31 -2.45 10.66
C GLY A 130 19.47 -2.55 9.13
N ILE A 131 18.39 -2.35 8.37
CA ILE A 131 18.41 -2.28 6.89
C ILE A 131 17.98 -0.89 6.42
N ASP A 132 18.88 -0.15 5.78
CA ASP A 132 18.62 1.21 5.30
C ASP A 132 19.63 1.60 4.19
N PRO A 133 19.20 1.97 2.97
CA PRO A 133 17.83 2.06 2.49
C PRO A 133 17.26 0.70 2.06
N VAL A 134 15.93 0.61 1.99
CA VAL A 134 15.21 -0.51 1.36
C VAL A 134 14.69 -0.08 -0.01
N HIS A 135 14.88 -0.92 -1.01
CA HIS A 135 14.44 -0.69 -2.39
C HIS A 135 13.53 -1.83 -2.87
N ALA A 136 12.45 -1.48 -3.56
CA ALA A 136 11.53 -2.42 -4.19
C ALA A 136 11.15 -1.96 -5.61
N ASP A 137 11.16 -2.87 -6.57
CA ASP A 137 10.66 -2.67 -7.95
C ASP A 137 9.81 -3.87 -8.31
N ALA A 138 8.49 -3.68 -8.43
CA ALA A 138 7.56 -4.78 -8.67
C ALA A 138 6.37 -4.36 -9.53
N TRP A 139 5.79 -5.35 -10.21
CA TRP A 139 4.47 -5.25 -10.82
C TRP A 139 3.40 -5.61 -9.80
N LEU A 140 2.69 -4.61 -9.30
CA LEU A 140 1.64 -4.74 -8.31
C LEU A 140 0.27 -4.91 -8.97
N THR A 141 -0.59 -5.73 -8.39
CA THR A 141 -1.96 -5.95 -8.90
C THR A 141 -2.99 -5.10 -8.15
N PHE A 142 -3.89 -4.45 -8.89
CA PHE A 142 -4.99 -3.72 -8.29
C PHE A 142 -5.97 -4.68 -7.61
N THR A 143 -6.17 -4.52 -6.31
CA THR A 143 -7.07 -5.38 -5.53
C THR A 143 -8.35 -4.66 -5.08
N GLY A 144 -8.59 -3.45 -5.59
CA GLY A 144 -9.85 -2.73 -5.43
C GLY A 144 -9.72 -1.42 -4.64
N ILE A 145 -10.87 -0.86 -4.28
CA ILE A 145 -10.98 0.31 -3.42
C ILE A 145 -11.92 -0.01 -2.27
N LEU A 146 -11.45 0.23 -1.06
CA LEU A 146 -12.23 0.15 0.17
C LEU A 146 -12.88 1.51 0.43
N VAL A 147 -14.16 1.52 0.79
CA VAL A 147 -14.92 2.72 1.14
C VAL A 147 -15.45 2.57 2.57
N SER A 148 -15.00 3.45 3.46
CA SER A 148 -15.40 3.51 4.86
C SER A 148 -15.69 4.97 5.25
N LEU A 149 -16.91 5.40 4.94
CA LEU A 149 -17.38 6.77 5.21
C LEU A 149 -18.48 6.71 6.27
N HIS A 150 -18.44 7.61 7.26
CA HIS A 150 -19.38 7.59 8.38
C HIS A 150 -20.86 7.76 7.97
N ASP A 151 -21.11 8.47 6.86
CA ASP A 151 -22.46 8.81 6.35
C ASP A 151 -22.97 7.81 5.30
N VAL A 152 -22.18 6.78 4.98
CA VAL A 152 -22.49 5.81 3.92
C VAL A 152 -22.88 4.46 4.50
N THR A 153 -24.10 4.02 4.18
CA THR A 153 -24.68 2.77 4.69
C THR A 153 -25.09 1.79 3.58
N SER A 154 -24.90 2.14 2.31
CA SER A 154 -25.25 1.27 1.18
C SER A 154 -24.19 1.30 0.06
N PRO A 155 -24.05 0.20 -0.70
CA PRO A 155 -23.13 0.11 -1.84
C PRO A 155 -23.35 1.20 -2.90
N ASP A 156 -24.59 1.50 -3.27
CA ASP A 156 -24.87 2.49 -4.32
C ASP A 156 -24.44 3.90 -3.91
N VAL A 157 -24.69 4.27 -2.66
CA VAL A 157 -24.25 5.56 -2.12
C VAL A 157 -22.72 5.59 -2.02
N ALA A 158 -22.08 4.49 -1.59
CA ALA A 158 -20.63 4.38 -1.52
C ALA A 158 -19.97 4.57 -2.88
N LEU A 159 -20.50 3.91 -3.91
CA LEU A 159 -20.00 4.01 -5.28
C LEU A 159 -20.17 5.43 -5.84
N ALA A 160 -21.34 6.05 -5.61
CA ALA A 160 -21.60 7.42 -6.02
C ALA A 160 -20.65 8.42 -5.33
N ARG A 161 -20.33 8.20 -4.06
CA ARG A 161 -19.35 9.00 -3.32
C ARG A 161 -17.93 8.77 -3.83
N LEU A 162 -17.55 7.52 -4.08
CA LEU A 162 -16.24 7.18 -4.65
C LEU A 162 -16.02 7.85 -6.01
N ASN A 163 -17.07 7.96 -6.83
CA ASN A 163 -17.01 8.60 -8.14
C ASN A 163 -16.65 10.10 -8.11
N GLN A 164 -16.69 10.73 -6.93
CA GLN A 164 -16.23 12.11 -6.74
C GLN A 164 -14.70 12.21 -6.61
N PHE A 165 -14.02 11.10 -6.31
CA PHE A 165 -12.58 11.02 -6.07
C PHE A 165 -11.82 10.31 -7.19
N THR A 166 -12.45 9.35 -7.84
CA THR A 166 -11.86 8.58 -8.94
C THR A 166 -12.95 8.01 -9.82
N ASP A 167 -12.66 7.85 -11.10
CA ASP A 167 -13.51 7.12 -12.05
C ASP A 167 -13.88 5.72 -11.53
N THR A 168 -15.17 5.41 -11.49
CA THR A 168 -15.70 4.13 -10.99
C THR A 168 -15.97 3.10 -12.07
N ASP A 169 -15.66 3.42 -13.34
CA ASP A 169 -15.96 2.55 -14.47
C ASP A 169 -15.25 1.19 -14.36
N GLY A 170 -16.07 0.14 -14.48
CA GLY A 170 -15.66 -1.26 -14.38
C GLY A 170 -15.37 -1.74 -12.95
N LEU A 171 -15.72 -0.96 -11.93
CA LEU A 171 -15.82 -1.44 -10.56
C LEU A 171 -17.17 -2.11 -10.29
N ALA A 172 -17.18 -3.05 -9.35
CA ALA A 172 -18.38 -3.67 -8.77
C ALA A 172 -18.14 -3.99 -7.29
N LEU A 173 -19.23 -4.05 -6.52
CA LEU A 173 -19.17 -4.46 -5.12
C LEU A 173 -18.66 -5.89 -5.02
N ASP A 174 -17.65 -6.10 -4.18
CA ASP A 174 -17.22 -7.42 -3.75
C ASP A 174 -18.02 -7.85 -2.53
N THR A 175 -18.94 -8.81 -2.73
CA THR A 175 -19.80 -9.34 -1.66
C THR A 175 -19.09 -10.32 -0.73
N GLY A 176 -17.83 -10.69 -1.01
CA GLY A 176 -17.02 -11.56 -0.16
C GLY A 176 -16.20 -10.82 0.91
N GLY A 177 -16.25 -9.47 0.93
CA GLY A 177 -15.47 -8.64 1.83
C GLY A 177 -15.95 -8.60 3.29
N SER A 178 -15.08 -8.14 4.19
CA SER A 178 -15.40 -7.83 5.59
C SER A 178 -16.48 -6.75 5.72
N GLU A 179 -17.33 -6.84 6.75
CA GLU A 179 -18.41 -5.88 7.03
C GLU A 179 -17.92 -4.46 7.39
N ALA A 180 -16.63 -4.29 7.70
CA ALA A 180 -16.09 -3.01 8.18
C ALA A 180 -15.96 -1.92 7.09
N ALA A 181 -15.88 -2.30 5.82
CA ALA A 181 -15.78 -1.38 4.70
C ALA A 181 -16.36 -2.00 3.43
N LEU A 182 -17.02 -1.17 2.61
CA LEU A 182 -17.52 -1.61 1.32
C LEU A 182 -16.36 -1.69 0.32
N ARG A 183 -16.09 -2.88 -0.21
CA ARG A 183 -15.00 -3.11 -1.16
C ARG A 183 -15.53 -3.12 -2.58
N PHE A 184 -14.90 -2.34 -3.45
CA PHE A 184 -15.18 -2.32 -4.88
C PHE A 184 -13.98 -2.86 -5.66
N THR A 185 -14.16 -3.96 -6.37
CA THR A 185 -13.12 -4.60 -7.19
C THR A 185 -13.46 -4.49 -8.67
N THR A 186 -12.52 -4.83 -9.55
CA THR A 186 -12.83 -4.90 -10.98
C THR A 186 -13.85 -5.99 -11.25
N ARG A 187 -14.82 -5.72 -12.11
CA ARG A 187 -15.78 -6.73 -12.56
C ARG A 187 -15.04 -7.98 -13.07
N PRO A 188 -15.49 -9.19 -12.70
CA PRO A 188 -15.03 -10.39 -13.36
C PRO A 188 -15.38 -10.30 -14.86
N ASP A 189 -14.47 -10.80 -15.69
CA ASP A 189 -14.66 -10.90 -17.15
C ASP A 189 -15.84 -11.80 -17.50
#